data_AF-A0A3A4QH17-F1
#
_entry.id   AF-A0A3A4QH17-F1
#
_cell.length_a   1.000
_cell.length_b   1.000
_cell.length_c   1.000
_cell.angle_alpha   90.00
_cell.angle_beta   90.00
_cell.angle_gamma   90.00
#
_symmetry.space_group_name_H-M   'P 1'
#
loop_
_entity.id
_entity.type
_entity.pdbx_description
1 polymer ?
#
loop_
_entity_poly.entity_id
_entity_poly.type
_entity_poly.pdbx_seq_one_letter_code
_entity_poly.pdbx_strand_id
1 'polypeptide(L)'
;MNKQKLGPLNLLAPLLPVLVGTNVGNKPNYITVAFIGWHCFDTISVSVGHRQYSNVGIKENGTFSVNQPSTGMVKKLDYCGLYSGRKVDKSLLFENFYGELQTAPMIKECPVNFECKVIQSFDRPLHTVFIGEVREVYFDTNCLTDGVPDVSKIDPILFSPKLGAKGSTKSFSGSYWRLGEHLAEAWEIGKELKS
;
A
#
# COMPACT_ATOMS: atom_id res chain seq x y z
N MET A 1 0.72 12.95 33.12
CA MET A 1 1.59 12.52 31.98
C MET A 1 2.53 13.65 31.62
N ASN A 2 3.85 13.43 31.64
CA ASN A 2 4.84 14.41 31.17
C ASN A 2 5.06 14.23 29.66
N LYS A 3 5.09 15.33 28.89
CA LYS A 3 5.24 15.32 27.42
C LYS A 3 6.60 15.93 27.03
N GLN A 4 7.28 15.32 26.05
CA GLN A 4 8.56 15.81 25.50
C GLN A 4 8.37 16.29 24.05
N LYS A 5 8.98 17.43 23.70
CA LYS A 5 9.00 17.96 22.33
C LYS A 5 10.10 17.24 21.53
N LEU A 6 9.73 16.57 20.42
CA LEU A 6 10.68 15.87 19.54
C LEU A 6 10.85 16.54 18.16
N GLY A 7 10.07 17.57 17.85
CA GLY A 7 10.10 18.26 16.56
C GLY A 7 9.28 17.55 15.47
N PRO A 8 9.41 17.96 14.19
CA PRO A 8 8.64 17.40 13.09
C PRO A 8 9.14 16.00 12.73
N LEU A 9 8.42 14.97 13.17
CA LEU A 9 8.65 13.57 12.81
C LEU A 9 7.59 13.11 11.82
N ASN A 10 8.01 12.36 10.81
CA ASN A 10 7.08 11.66 9.92
C ASN A 10 6.62 10.36 10.60
N LEU A 11 5.87 10.51 11.70
CA LEU A 11 5.40 9.41 12.54
C LEU A 11 3.88 9.44 12.65
N LEU A 12 3.25 8.65 11.79
CA LEU A 12 1.92 8.10 11.99
C LEU A 12 2.07 6.60 11.78
N ALA A 13 1.97 5.80 12.83
CA ALA A 13 2.31 4.37 12.81
C ALA A 13 1.29 3.53 13.60
N PRO A 14 1.12 2.24 13.26
CA PRO A 14 1.77 1.55 12.14
C PRO A 14 1.23 2.02 10.78
N LEU A 15 2.07 1.93 9.75
CA LEU A 15 1.69 2.12 8.35
C LEU A 15 1.27 0.78 7.74
N LEU A 16 0.47 0.82 6.68
CA LEU A 16 0.06 -0.35 5.90
C LEU A 16 0.88 -0.39 4.59
N PRO A 17 2.04 -1.07 4.55
CA PRO A 17 2.79 -1.22 3.31
C PRO A 17 2.05 -2.13 2.32
N VAL A 18 1.97 -1.67 1.08
CA VAL A 18 1.30 -2.38 -0.03
C VAL A 18 2.24 -2.50 -1.22
N LEU A 19 1.93 -3.42 -2.13
CA LEU A 19 2.58 -3.53 -3.44
C LEU A 19 1.75 -2.76 -4.46
N VAL A 20 2.28 -1.65 -4.98
CA VAL A 20 1.66 -0.89 -6.07
C VAL A 20 2.14 -1.46 -7.40
N GLY A 21 1.19 -1.94 -8.21
CA GLY A 21 1.44 -2.49 -9.54
C GLY A 21 1.14 -1.49 -10.64
N THR A 22 1.98 -1.47 -11.68
CA THR A 22 1.76 -0.69 -12.90
C THR A 22 2.54 -1.33 -14.05
N ASN A 23 2.06 -1.16 -15.28
CA ASN A 23 2.86 -1.53 -16.44
C ASN A 23 3.92 -0.46 -16.71
N VAL A 24 5.15 -0.86 -17.04
CA VAL A 24 6.15 0.06 -17.61
C VAL A 24 6.68 -0.57 -18.89
N GLY A 25 6.49 0.10 -20.03
CA GLY A 25 6.79 -0.50 -21.34
C GLY A 25 6.05 -1.83 -21.59
N ASN A 26 4.74 -1.87 -21.28
CA ASN A 26 3.86 -3.05 -21.40
C ASN A 26 4.24 -4.25 -20.52
N LYS A 27 5.10 -4.05 -19.52
CA LYS A 27 5.54 -5.10 -18.61
C LYS A 27 5.11 -4.81 -17.17
N PRO A 28 4.55 -5.79 -16.43
CA PRO A 28 4.22 -5.60 -15.03
C PRO A 28 5.43 -5.19 -14.19
N ASN A 29 5.23 -4.25 -13.28
CA ASN A 29 6.23 -3.87 -12.30
C ASN A 29 5.56 -3.47 -10.99
N TYR A 30 6.18 -3.86 -9.88
CA TYR A 30 5.62 -3.69 -8.54
C TYR A 30 6.59 -2.94 -7.62
N ILE A 31 6.08 -2.04 -6.79
CA ILE A 31 6.87 -1.33 -5.79
C ILE A 31 6.18 -1.31 -4.43
N THR A 32 6.97 -1.33 -3.38
CA THR A 32 6.47 -1.20 -2.01
C THR A 32 6.24 0.26 -1.66
N VAL A 33 5.01 0.57 -1.22
CA VAL A 33 4.59 1.91 -0.82
C VAL A 33 3.93 1.83 0.55
N ALA A 34 4.37 2.66 1.48
CA ALA A 34 3.77 2.79 2.81
C ALA A 34 3.03 4.12 3.02
N PHE A 35 3.17 5.07 2.09
CA PHE A 35 2.40 6.32 2.08
C PHE A 35 1.20 6.15 1.15
N ILE A 36 0.17 5.54 1.73
CA ILE A 36 -1.12 5.22 1.15
C ILE A 36 -2.20 5.70 2.12
N GLY A 37 -3.35 6.09 1.59
CA GLY A 37 -4.55 6.33 2.40
C GLY A 37 -5.80 6.45 1.55
N TRP A 38 -6.94 6.10 2.15
CA TRP A 38 -8.26 6.43 1.61
C TRP A 38 -8.48 7.94 1.63
N HIS A 39 -8.99 8.50 0.53
CA HIS A 39 -9.32 9.91 0.40
C HIS A 39 -10.84 10.15 0.48
N CYS A 40 -11.63 9.25 -0.14
CA CYS A 40 -13.09 9.17 -0.04
C CYS A 40 -13.50 7.68 -0.10
N PHE A 41 -14.81 7.38 -0.13
CA PHE A 41 -15.34 6.00 -0.16
C PHE A 41 -14.82 5.14 -1.32
N ASP A 42 -14.44 5.75 -2.45
CA ASP A 42 -14.08 5.10 -3.71
C ASP A 42 -12.66 5.46 -4.19
N THR A 43 -11.89 6.23 -3.41
CA THR A 43 -10.60 6.77 -3.87
C THR A 43 -9.46 6.50 -2.90
N ILE A 44 -8.37 5.95 -3.45
CA ILE A 44 -7.12 5.66 -2.74
C ILE A 44 -6.02 6.59 -3.26
N SER A 45 -5.22 7.11 -2.35
CA SER A 45 -3.99 7.84 -2.65
C SER A 45 -2.76 6.97 -2.48
N VAL A 46 -1.78 7.10 -3.38
CA VAL A 46 -0.44 6.53 -3.25
C VAL A 46 0.62 7.58 -3.58
N SER A 47 1.64 7.70 -2.73
CA SER A 47 2.77 8.60 -2.96
C SER A 47 3.98 7.84 -3.51
N VAL A 48 4.37 8.15 -4.74
CA VAL A 48 5.42 7.42 -5.48
C VAL A 48 6.53 8.38 -5.88
N GLY A 49 7.76 8.07 -5.48
CA GLY A 49 8.92 8.93 -5.69
C GLY A 49 9.25 9.10 -7.18
N HIS A 50 9.68 10.30 -7.61
CA HIS A 50 10.01 10.57 -9.03
C HIS A 50 11.10 9.65 -9.59
N ARG A 51 12.01 9.16 -8.73
CA ARG A 51 13.09 8.24 -9.12
C ARG A 51 12.62 6.79 -9.28
N GLN A 52 11.46 6.44 -8.71
CA GLN A 52 10.94 5.09 -8.74
C GLN A 52 10.40 4.78 -10.15
N TYR A 53 10.69 3.57 -10.63
CA TYR A 53 10.30 3.18 -11.99
C TYR A 53 8.78 3.22 -12.20
N SER A 54 8.02 2.85 -11.16
CA SER A 54 6.56 2.83 -11.19
C SER A 54 5.94 4.22 -11.39
N ASN A 55 6.60 5.33 -11.03
CA ASN A 55 6.05 6.67 -11.27
C ASN A 55 5.82 6.90 -12.77
N VAL A 56 6.76 6.43 -13.60
CA VAL A 56 6.66 6.50 -15.07
C VAL A 56 5.48 5.67 -15.56
N GLY A 57 5.35 4.42 -15.13
CA GLY A 57 4.24 3.55 -15.53
C GLY A 57 2.87 4.11 -15.16
N ILE A 58 2.71 4.63 -13.94
CA ILE A 58 1.42 5.18 -13.50
C ILE A 58 1.05 6.41 -14.35
N LYS A 59 2.02 7.26 -14.69
CA LYS A 59 1.80 8.42 -15.58
C LYS A 59 1.48 8.01 -17.01
N GLU A 60 2.14 6.97 -17.53
CA GLU A 60 1.93 6.46 -18.90
C GLU A 60 0.56 5.81 -19.07
N ASN A 61 0.14 4.96 -18.13
CA ASN A 61 -1.09 4.18 -18.26
C ASN A 61 -2.32 4.90 -17.68
N GLY A 62 -2.14 5.85 -16.76
CA GLY A 62 -3.25 6.44 -16.01
C GLY A 62 -3.95 5.43 -15.10
N THR A 63 -3.29 4.31 -14.79
CA THR A 63 -3.83 3.22 -13.97
C THR A 63 -2.75 2.64 -13.07
N PHE A 64 -3.18 2.07 -11.95
CA PHE A 64 -2.33 1.32 -11.04
C PHE A 64 -3.18 0.32 -10.25
N SER A 65 -2.54 -0.67 -9.66
CA SER A 65 -3.17 -1.53 -8.66
C SER A 65 -2.59 -1.28 -7.28
N VAL A 66 -3.39 -1.52 -6.24
CA VAL A 66 -2.92 -1.64 -4.86
C VAL A 66 -3.11 -3.09 -4.44
N ASN A 67 -2.04 -3.79 -4.11
CA ASN A 67 -2.08 -5.20 -3.72
C ASN A 67 -1.67 -5.28 -2.25
N GLN A 68 -2.57 -5.77 -1.40
CA GLN A 68 -2.34 -5.92 0.02
C GLN A 68 -1.78 -7.32 0.30
N PRO A 69 -0.51 -7.48 0.68
CA PRO A 69 0.08 -8.77 0.98
C PRO A 69 -0.29 -9.28 2.37
N SER A 70 -0.33 -10.61 2.53
CA SER A 70 -0.33 -11.27 3.84
C SER A 70 1.08 -11.33 4.44
N THR A 71 1.21 -11.61 5.74
CA THR A 71 2.53 -11.67 6.41
C THR A 71 3.49 -12.71 5.82
N GLY A 72 2.97 -13.77 5.19
CA GLY A 72 3.76 -14.77 4.47
C GLY A 72 4.55 -14.18 3.28
N MET A 73 4.15 -13.03 2.76
CA MET A 73 4.78 -12.38 1.61
C MET A 73 5.82 -11.32 2.00
N VAL A 74 6.15 -11.16 3.29
CA VAL A 74 7.01 -10.06 3.78
C VAL A 74 8.36 -9.94 3.06
N LYS A 75 8.97 -11.07 2.66
CA LYS A 75 10.21 -11.06 1.88
C LYS A 75 10.03 -10.49 0.47
N LYS A 76 8.94 -10.86 -0.23
CA LYS A 76 8.63 -10.34 -1.57
C LYS A 76 8.27 -8.85 -1.50
N LEU A 77 7.49 -8.46 -0.48
CA LEU A 77 7.20 -7.07 -0.17
C LEU A 77 8.49 -6.27 0.03
N ASP A 78 9.41 -6.72 0.88
CA ASP A 78 10.64 -5.98 1.14
C ASP A 78 11.53 -5.91 -0.11
N TYR A 79 11.66 -7.00 -0.87
CA TYR A 79 12.40 -7.04 -2.12
C TYR A 79 11.90 -6.00 -3.14
N CYS A 80 10.58 -5.84 -3.28
CA CYS A 80 9.98 -4.83 -4.16
C CYS A 80 10.26 -3.38 -3.73
N GLY A 81 10.58 -3.14 -2.45
CA GLY A 81 11.05 -1.87 -1.92
C GLY A 81 12.56 -1.64 -2.09
N LEU A 82 13.36 -2.71 -2.11
CA LEU A 82 14.82 -2.65 -2.24
C LEU A 82 15.31 -2.47 -3.68
N TYR A 83 14.70 -3.18 -4.64
CA TYR A 83 15.20 -3.24 -6.02
C TYR A 83 14.29 -2.53 -7.01
N SER A 84 14.90 -1.72 -7.88
CA SER A 84 14.20 -0.99 -8.94
C SER A 84 13.92 -1.87 -10.15
N GLY A 85 12.71 -1.77 -10.70
CA GLY A 85 12.31 -2.48 -11.93
C GLY A 85 13.10 -2.09 -13.19
N ARG A 86 13.90 -1.01 -13.12
CA ARG A 86 14.86 -0.65 -14.18
C ARG A 86 16.01 -1.66 -14.32
N LYS A 87 16.32 -2.37 -13.23
CA LYS A 87 17.50 -3.26 -13.14
C LYS A 87 17.12 -4.73 -13.01
N VAL A 88 15.96 -5.01 -12.43
CA VAL A 88 15.48 -6.36 -12.18
C VAL A 88 14.06 -6.51 -12.69
N ASP A 89 13.76 -7.67 -13.25
CA ASP A 89 12.41 -8.02 -13.64
C ASP A 89 11.60 -8.46 -12.42
N LYS A 90 10.65 -7.63 -11.99
CA LYS A 90 9.77 -7.93 -10.86
C LYS A 90 8.45 -8.59 -11.26
N SER A 91 8.13 -8.70 -12.55
CA SER A 91 6.92 -9.40 -12.99
C SER A 91 7.02 -10.91 -12.73
N LEU A 92 8.23 -11.44 -12.69
CA LEU A 92 8.51 -12.88 -12.46
C LEU A 92 8.40 -13.28 -10.98
N LEU A 93 8.25 -12.33 -10.07
CA LEU A 93 8.12 -12.62 -8.63
C LEU A 93 6.72 -13.12 -8.26
N PHE A 94 5.74 -12.90 -9.13
CA PHE A 94 4.32 -13.08 -8.85
C PHE A 94 3.60 -13.70 -10.03
N GLU A 95 2.47 -14.32 -9.76
CA GLU A 95 1.51 -14.63 -10.82
C GLU A 95 0.64 -13.39 -11.07
N ASN A 96 0.72 -12.84 -12.28
CA ASN A 96 0.08 -11.58 -12.63
C ASN A 96 -1.33 -11.85 -13.18
N PHE A 97 -2.28 -10.98 -12.86
CA PHE A 97 -3.58 -10.93 -13.53
C PHE A 97 -4.01 -9.47 -13.77
N TYR A 98 -5.04 -9.29 -14.60
CA TYR A 98 -5.60 -7.98 -14.94
C TYR A 98 -7.11 -8.03 -14.85
N GLY A 99 -7.72 -6.91 -14.49
CA GLY A 99 -9.16 -6.72 -14.50
C GLY A 99 -9.61 -5.88 -15.69
N GLU A 100 -10.67 -5.11 -15.53
CA GLU A 100 -11.30 -4.37 -16.63
C GLU A 100 -10.40 -3.27 -17.23
N LEU A 101 -9.48 -2.70 -16.45
CA LEU A 101 -8.60 -1.64 -16.92
C LEU A 101 -7.45 -2.14 -17.81
N GLN A 102 -7.16 -3.45 -17.79
CA GLN A 102 -6.17 -4.15 -18.64
C GLN A 102 -4.71 -3.66 -18.52
N THR A 103 -4.45 -2.60 -17.76
CA THR A 103 -3.16 -1.89 -17.67
C THR A 103 -2.64 -1.76 -16.24
N ALA A 104 -3.45 -2.17 -15.25
CA ALA A 104 -3.10 -2.25 -13.84
C ALA A 104 -2.82 -3.72 -13.45
N PRO A 105 -1.56 -4.19 -13.49
CA PRO A 105 -1.24 -5.57 -13.15
C PRO A 105 -1.47 -5.82 -11.66
N MET A 106 -2.17 -6.90 -11.33
CA MET A 106 -2.45 -7.34 -9.96
C MET A 106 -1.72 -8.65 -9.63
N ILE A 107 -1.58 -8.96 -8.34
CA ILE A 107 -0.81 -10.11 -7.83
C ILE A 107 -1.79 -11.16 -7.30
N LYS A 108 -1.83 -12.36 -7.90
CA LYS A 108 -2.75 -13.42 -7.47
C LYS A 108 -2.50 -13.90 -6.04
N GLU A 109 -1.25 -13.87 -5.58
CA GLU A 109 -0.90 -14.31 -4.22
C GLU A 109 -1.29 -13.30 -3.13
N CYS A 110 -1.64 -12.06 -3.50
CA CYS A 110 -2.11 -11.07 -2.53
C CYS A 110 -3.58 -11.33 -2.18
N PRO A 111 -3.96 -11.39 -0.89
CA PRO A 111 -5.34 -11.62 -0.47
C PRO A 111 -6.34 -10.54 -0.92
N VAL A 112 -5.86 -9.32 -1.19
CA VAL A 112 -6.69 -8.21 -1.66
C VAL A 112 -5.97 -7.43 -2.76
N ASN A 113 -6.68 -7.13 -3.84
CA ASN A 113 -6.21 -6.30 -4.95
C ASN A 113 -7.25 -5.23 -5.28
N PHE A 114 -6.84 -3.98 -5.35
CA PHE A 114 -7.66 -2.86 -5.81
C PHE A 114 -7.19 -2.46 -7.20
N GLU A 115 -8.09 -2.43 -8.18
CA GLU A 115 -7.81 -1.96 -9.53
C GLU A 115 -8.20 -0.47 -9.64
N CYS A 116 -7.23 0.40 -9.88
CA CYS A 116 -7.42 1.85 -9.76
C CYS A 116 -7.17 2.59 -11.07
N LYS A 117 -8.05 3.54 -11.39
CA LYS A 117 -7.87 4.53 -12.46
C LYS A 117 -7.47 5.86 -11.85
N VAL A 118 -6.38 6.47 -12.31
CA VAL A 118 -5.93 7.78 -11.83
C VAL A 118 -6.96 8.84 -12.25
N ILE A 119 -7.49 9.57 -11.27
CA ILE A 119 -8.40 10.71 -11.49
C ILE A 119 -7.71 12.04 -11.24
N GLN A 120 -6.65 12.04 -10.42
CA GLN A 120 -5.90 13.24 -10.09
C GLN A 120 -4.47 12.89 -9.68
N SER A 121 -3.53 13.80 -9.95
CA SER A 121 -2.16 13.68 -9.45
C SER A 121 -1.60 15.04 -9.02
N PHE A 122 -0.79 15.05 -7.97
CA PHE A 122 -0.09 16.24 -7.49
C PHE A 122 1.40 15.98 -7.41
N ASP A 123 2.19 16.78 -8.12
CA ASP A 123 3.64 16.73 -7.97
C ASP A 123 4.08 17.49 -6.71
N ARG A 124 4.94 16.83 -5.93
CA ARG A 124 5.66 17.37 -4.77
C ARG A 124 7.15 17.32 -5.10
N PRO A 125 8.04 18.00 -4.36
CA PRO A 125 9.45 18.09 -4.72
C PRO A 125 10.17 16.76 -5.01
N LEU A 126 9.75 15.65 -4.37
CA LEU A 126 10.38 14.32 -4.51
C LEU A 126 9.43 13.20 -4.97
N HIS A 127 8.12 13.43 -4.94
CA HIS A 127 7.10 12.39 -5.14
C HIS A 127 5.93 12.96 -5.92
N THR A 128 5.28 12.11 -6.70
CA THR A 128 3.93 12.38 -7.20
C THR A 128 2.95 11.65 -6.29
N VAL A 129 1.93 12.35 -5.82
CA VAL A 129 0.77 11.75 -5.16
C VAL A 129 -0.26 11.47 -6.24
N PHE A 130 -0.60 10.20 -6.44
CA PHE A 130 -1.66 9.77 -7.35
C PHE A 130 -2.92 9.48 -6.53
N ILE A 131 -4.05 10.05 -6.94
CA ILE A 131 -5.38 9.67 -6.46
C ILE A 131 -6.01 8.79 -7.53
N GLY A 132 -6.30 7.54 -7.17
CA GLY A 132 -6.98 6.58 -8.01
C GLY A 132 -8.39 6.32 -7.51
N GLU A 133 -9.36 6.35 -8.42
CA GLU A 133 -10.69 5.80 -8.22
C GLU A 133 -10.61 4.27 -8.35
N VAL A 134 -11.08 3.56 -7.33
CA VAL A 134 -11.15 2.10 -7.27
C VAL A 134 -12.29 1.66 -8.17
N ARG A 135 -11.96 0.91 -9.23
CA ARG A 135 -12.93 0.36 -10.18
C ARG A 135 -13.45 -0.98 -9.75
N GLU A 136 -12.59 -1.81 -9.18
CA GLU A 136 -12.95 -3.12 -8.65
C GLU A 136 -12.00 -3.51 -7.51
N VAL A 137 -12.49 -4.38 -6.62
CA VAL A 137 -11.71 -5.00 -5.55
C VAL A 137 -11.85 -6.51 -5.62
N TYR A 138 -10.72 -7.19 -5.68
CA TYR A 138 -10.63 -8.64 -5.74
C TYR A 138 -10.16 -9.15 -4.38
N PHE A 139 -10.97 -9.98 -3.74
CA PHE A 139 -10.62 -10.68 -2.50
C PHE A 139 -10.37 -12.15 -2.79
N ASP A 140 -9.35 -12.72 -2.14
CA ASP A 140 -9.29 -14.17 -1.95
C ASP A 140 -10.51 -14.60 -1.14
N THR A 141 -11.26 -15.56 -1.67
CA THR A 141 -12.41 -16.18 -0.99
C THR A 141 -12.08 -16.70 0.42
N ASN A 142 -10.83 -17.11 0.67
CA ASN A 142 -10.37 -17.54 1.99
C ASN A 142 -10.27 -16.40 3.00
N CYS A 143 -10.29 -15.15 2.54
CA CYS A 143 -10.26 -13.95 3.38
C CYS A 143 -11.66 -13.41 3.70
N LEU A 144 -12.71 -14.16 3.37
CA LEU A 144 -14.09 -13.81 3.66
C LEU A 144 -14.65 -14.64 4.84
N THR A 145 -15.50 -14.02 5.64
CA THR A 145 -16.35 -14.67 6.66
C THR A 145 -17.79 -14.28 6.34
N ASP A 146 -18.61 -15.27 5.99
CA ASP A 146 -20.00 -15.07 5.56
C ASP A 146 -20.16 -14.05 4.41
N GLY A 147 -19.21 -14.05 3.48
CA GLY A 147 -19.19 -13.13 2.34
C GLY A 147 -18.66 -11.73 2.65
N VAL A 148 -18.24 -11.47 3.89
CA VAL A 148 -17.69 -10.18 4.33
C VAL A 148 -16.17 -10.27 4.49
N PRO A 149 -15.39 -9.26 4.05
CA PRO A 149 -13.95 -9.22 4.30
C PRO A 149 -13.58 -9.36 5.78
N ASP A 150 -12.70 -10.31 6.07
CA ASP A 150 -12.19 -10.60 7.41
C ASP A 150 -10.70 -10.22 7.50
N VAL A 151 -10.43 -9.13 8.22
CA VAL A 151 -9.06 -8.59 8.37
C VAL A 151 -8.09 -9.58 9.01
N SER A 152 -8.58 -10.47 9.88
CA SER A 152 -7.72 -11.48 10.52
C SER A 152 -7.23 -12.52 9.52
N LYS A 153 -8.05 -12.85 8.50
CA LYS A 153 -7.72 -13.78 7.43
C LYS A 153 -6.88 -13.15 6.33
N ILE A 154 -7.06 -11.85 6.07
CA ILE A 154 -6.17 -11.07 5.19
C ILE A 154 -4.73 -11.08 5.73
N ASP A 155 -4.58 -11.10 7.05
CA ASP A 155 -3.30 -11.15 7.74
C ASP A 155 -2.31 -10.06 7.28
N PRO A 156 -2.69 -8.77 7.39
CA PRO A 156 -1.91 -7.68 6.80
C PRO A 156 -0.54 -7.50 7.46
N ILE A 157 0.44 -7.14 6.64
CA ILE A 157 1.73 -6.65 7.13
C ILE A 157 1.56 -5.20 7.61
N LEU A 158 2.04 -4.91 8.81
CA LEU A 158 2.13 -3.58 9.38
C LEU A 158 3.59 -3.11 9.38
N PHE A 159 3.86 -1.84 9.09
CA PHE A 159 5.21 -1.27 9.08
C PHE A 159 5.36 -0.19 10.16
N SER A 160 6.40 -0.33 10.98
CA SER A 160 6.80 0.65 11.98
C SER A 160 8.14 1.29 11.57
N PRO A 161 8.16 2.56 11.16
CA PRO A 161 9.40 3.25 10.81
C PRO A 161 10.33 3.40 12.02
N LYS A 162 11.63 3.12 11.84
CA LYS A 162 12.68 3.48 12.80
C LYS A 162 12.95 4.98 12.67
N LEU A 163 12.54 5.74 13.69
CA LEU A 163 12.80 7.17 13.77
C LEU A 163 14.14 7.41 14.46
N GLY A 164 15.10 8.00 13.76
CA GLY A 164 16.48 8.06 14.29
C GLY A 164 17.33 9.27 13.94
N ALA A 165 16.97 10.12 12.98
CA ALA A 165 17.76 11.32 12.72
C ALA A 165 16.91 12.45 12.13
N LYS A 166 17.06 13.64 12.68
CA LYS A 166 16.55 14.89 12.12
C LYS A 166 16.86 14.93 10.61
N GLY A 167 15.82 14.99 9.77
CA GLY A 167 15.93 15.57 8.44
C GLY A 167 16.59 14.75 7.33
N SER A 168 16.63 13.42 7.39
CA SER A 168 17.10 12.63 6.25
C SER A 168 16.03 11.66 5.75
N THR A 169 15.40 12.01 4.63
CA THR A 169 14.57 11.15 3.77
C THR A 169 15.39 10.10 3.00
N LYS A 170 16.69 9.92 3.33
CA LYS A 170 17.63 9.13 2.54
C LYS A 170 17.68 7.64 2.91
N SER A 171 17.22 7.24 4.09
CA SER A 171 17.00 5.82 4.42
C SER A 171 15.75 5.65 5.29
N PHE A 172 14.65 5.25 4.68
CA PHE A 172 13.48 4.78 5.41
C PHE A 172 13.78 3.34 5.83
N SER A 173 13.99 3.12 7.13
CA SER A 173 14.16 1.78 7.70
C SER A 173 13.11 1.57 8.78
N GLY A 174 12.82 0.33 9.12
CA GLY A 174 11.77 0.03 10.07
C GLY A 174 11.72 -1.43 10.44
N SER A 175 10.58 -1.83 10.96
CA SER A 175 10.26 -3.20 11.33
C SER A 175 8.88 -3.53 10.80
N TYR A 176 8.70 -4.77 10.33
CA TYR A 176 7.40 -5.29 9.95
C TYR A 176 6.78 -6.03 11.14
N TRP A 177 5.46 -5.90 11.26
CA TRP A 177 4.65 -6.42 12.36
C TRP A 177 3.39 -7.09 11.78
N ARG A 178 2.75 -7.93 12.59
CA ARG A 178 1.45 -8.54 12.29
C ARG A 178 0.36 -7.81 13.07
N LEU A 179 -0.89 -7.87 12.60
CA LEU A 179 -2.05 -7.42 13.38
C LEU A 179 -2.11 -8.16 14.72
N GLY A 180 -2.41 -7.41 15.79
CA GLY A 180 -2.53 -7.94 17.16
C GLY A 180 -3.97 -8.36 17.49
N GLU A 181 -4.28 -8.31 18.79
CA GLU A 181 -5.59 -8.69 19.32
C GLU A 181 -6.71 -7.71 18.93
N HIS A 182 -7.92 -8.24 18.77
CA HIS A 182 -9.12 -7.42 18.65
C HIS A 182 -9.39 -6.67 19.96
N LEU A 183 -9.66 -5.38 19.87
CA LEU A 183 -9.89 -4.53 21.05
C LEU A 183 -11.38 -4.36 21.35
N ALA A 184 -12.15 -3.85 20.39
CA ALA A 184 -13.58 -3.58 20.53
C ALA A 184 -14.19 -3.17 19.18
N GLU A 185 -15.51 -3.17 19.09
CA GLU A 185 -16.26 -2.69 17.93
C GLU A 185 -16.17 -1.16 17.77
N ALA A 186 -15.72 -0.73 16.59
CA ALA A 186 -15.57 0.68 16.25
C ALA A 186 -16.94 1.38 16.15
N TRP A 187 -17.00 2.65 16.57
CA TRP A 187 -18.25 3.46 16.68
C TRP A 187 -19.34 2.86 17.59
N GLU A 188 -19.08 1.75 18.28
CA GLU A 188 -20.00 1.10 19.22
C GLU A 188 -19.53 1.23 20.67
N ILE A 189 -18.32 0.79 21.00
CA ILE A 189 -17.81 0.75 22.39
C ILE A 189 -17.87 2.12 23.10
N GLY A 190 -17.72 3.22 22.35
CA GLY A 190 -17.81 4.57 22.90
C GLY A 190 -19.21 4.97 23.37
N LYS A 191 -20.27 4.25 22.95
CA LYS A 191 -21.64 4.51 23.40
C LYS A 191 -21.81 4.27 24.89
N GLU A 192 -20.98 3.43 25.50
CA GLU A 192 -20.96 3.19 26.96
C GLU A 192 -20.62 4.44 27.77
N LEU A 193 -19.98 5.44 27.15
CA LEU A 193 -19.66 6.72 27.80
C LEU A 193 -20.84 7.69 27.84
N LYS A 194 -21.94 7.38 27.14
CA LYS A 194 -23.14 8.23 27.12
C LYS A 194 -24.00 7.90 28.34
N SER A 195 -23.90 8.74 29.37
CA SER A 195 -24.80 8.76 30.54
C SER A 195 -26.24 9.04 30.15
#